data_AF-A0A7M5WV99-F1
#
_entry.id   AF-A0A7M5WV99-F1
#
_cell.length_a   1.000
_cell.length_b   1.000
_cell.length_c   1.000
_cell.angle_alpha   90.00
_cell.angle_beta   90.00
_cell.angle_gamma   90.00
#
_symmetry.space_group_name_H-M   'P 1'
#
loop_
_entity.id
_entity.type
_entity.pdbx_description
1 polymer ?
#
loop_
_entity_poly.entity_id
_entity_poly.type
_entity_poly.pdbx_seq_one_letter_code
_entity_poly.pdbx_strand_id
1 'polypeptide(L)'
;CLNGWTAIIGQPNCYFITDLQPLLKYQLQQYCQSIYGRVAVPHDFQAVTQFMRLILKNFVENRSHHQIEADIKEIIKNGDDFLARGFPLCERPKTEVTGRYPWTKWPKGTYGLPMSRTGCPVQNHFEWRAGSYVQNTENDSNANEASHDLHLHGNVNKGNITSHYCIKTDPVGNTSWPDGRYCIYRKGGKCPDNMVSSAIFWDDEDTNNRNKADGVHPDGMFKADTIIQFCCMDRPLNKKGIVLPRDQPFHLFPFKGPQCQHVIGTKSRLEYVQYDLENDDEWVAGETAFEEPSAYGEITKDKKHLKLYHCYYEPIPSCGVPTFGSNSIDYNQSEFNVGHKLNYACPRGFSNAGDSNDVCLVEEMWSSLEGANCEDINECVSKNQVTRHQCHRKANCYNTPGSYRCKCNPGWQGNGRNCYFTNCTRPKPIANGELRFSSDSRTFLLNDQVSLKCYPEYLLIGNNVSVCQGEGTWSQLGSCQCKSPLQLTILGYSRNSLYPLC
;
A
#
# COMPACT_ATOMS: atom_id res chain seq x y z
N CYS A 1 29.40 13.85 5.58
CA CYS A 1 30.63 14.67 5.64
C CYS A 1 31.10 15.22 4.29
N LEU A 2 30.56 14.75 3.17
CA LEU A 2 30.39 15.58 1.98
C LEU A 2 28.89 15.50 1.60
N ASN A 3 28.33 16.58 1.10
CA ASN A 3 26.90 16.75 0.87
C ASN A 3 26.31 15.63 0.01
N GLY A 4 25.38 14.86 0.61
CA GLY A 4 24.36 14.00 0.00
C GLY A 4 24.80 12.98 -1.07
N TRP A 5 24.84 11.68 -0.73
CA TRP A 5 24.53 10.54 -1.63
C TRP A 5 24.06 9.31 -0.82
N THR A 6 23.29 8.45 -1.50
CA THR A 6 22.40 7.38 -0.99
C THR A 6 22.91 5.94 -1.24
N ALA A 7 22.64 5.03 -0.28
CA ALA A 7 22.32 3.58 -0.34
C ALA A 7 23.33 2.44 -0.74
N ILE A 8 23.34 1.35 0.08
CA ILE A 8 23.38 -0.10 -0.31
C ILE A 8 22.61 -0.95 0.75
N ILE A 9 21.85 -1.99 0.34
CA ILE A 9 20.85 -2.78 1.12
C ILE A 9 21.39 -4.15 1.66
N GLY A 10 21.24 -4.40 2.98
CA GLY A 10 20.66 -5.60 3.67
C GLY A 10 21.36 -6.99 3.78
N GLN A 11 21.97 -7.32 4.95
CA GLN A 11 21.78 -8.52 5.86
C GLN A 11 22.93 -8.63 6.93
N PRO A 12 22.81 -9.48 7.98
CA PRO A 12 22.85 -9.09 9.40
C PRO A 12 24.20 -8.49 9.84
N ASN A 13 24.16 -7.42 10.66
CA ASN A 13 25.28 -6.54 11.12
C ASN A 13 25.52 -5.25 10.29
N CYS A 14 24.48 -4.68 9.67
CA CYS A 14 24.56 -3.37 9.02
C CYS A 14 23.42 -2.45 9.50
N TYR A 15 23.76 -1.25 9.98
CA TYR A 15 22.81 -0.19 10.37
C TYR A 15 22.78 0.91 9.31
N PHE A 16 21.61 1.46 8.98
CA PHE A 16 21.52 2.68 8.17
C PHE A 16 21.90 3.89 9.03
N ILE A 17 22.59 4.89 8.46
CA ILE A 17 22.89 6.14 9.18
C ILE A 17 21.59 6.89 9.56
N THR A 18 20.50 6.69 8.81
CA THR A 18 19.16 7.20 9.14
C THR A 18 18.52 6.50 10.33
N ASP A 19 18.99 5.30 10.68
CA ASP A 19 18.44 4.46 11.75
C ASP A 19 19.32 4.53 13.02
N LEU A 20 20.38 5.34 13.01
CA LEU A 20 21.15 5.65 14.20
C LEU A 20 20.33 6.56 15.11
N GLN A 21 20.20 6.20 16.39
CA GLN A 21 19.59 7.07 17.40
C GLN A 21 20.21 8.48 17.33
N PRO A 22 19.43 9.56 17.56
CA PRO A 22 19.91 10.95 17.40
C PRO A 22 21.22 11.25 18.13
N LEU A 23 21.43 10.64 19.30
CA LEU A 23 22.65 10.75 20.09
C LEU A 23 23.88 10.16 19.37
N LEU A 24 23.71 9.01 18.71
CA LEU A 24 24.76 8.30 17.99
C LEU A 24 25.11 9.02 16.68
N LYS A 25 24.11 9.64 16.03
CA LYS A 25 24.31 10.52 14.87
C LYS A 25 25.11 11.78 15.24
N TYR A 26 24.80 12.39 16.38
CA TYR A 26 25.55 13.53 16.91
C TYR A 26 27.00 13.15 17.27
N GLN A 27 27.21 12.01 17.94
CA GLN A 27 28.54 11.49 18.26
C GLN A 27 29.36 11.19 17.00
N LEU A 28 28.75 10.59 15.98
CA LEU A 28 29.40 10.33 14.69
C LEU A 28 29.76 11.63 13.97
N GLN A 29 28.93 12.68 14.09
CA GLN A 29 29.20 13.99 13.51
C GLN A 29 30.38 14.68 14.21
N GLN A 30 30.44 14.64 15.54
CA GLN A 30 31.57 15.16 16.33
C GLN A 30 32.86 14.37 16.04
N TYR A 31 32.75 13.05 15.89
CA TYR A 31 33.87 12.17 15.52
C TYR A 31 34.39 12.47 14.11
N CYS A 32 33.51 12.70 13.14
CA CYS A 32 33.95 13.11 11.81
C CYS A 32 34.60 14.50 11.79
N GLN A 33 34.11 15.43 12.61
CA GLN A 33 34.67 16.78 12.75
C GLN A 33 36.07 16.77 13.39
N SER A 34 36.36 15.84 14.29
CA SER A 34 37.68 15.74 14.93
C SER A 34 38.78 15.20 14.00
N ILE A 35 38.40 14.49 12.94
CA ILE A 35 39.30 13.92 11.91
C ILE A 35 39.47 14.90 10.72
N TYR A 36 38.51 15.80 10.51
CA TYR A 36 38.51 16.78 9.42
C TYR A 36 39.72 17.73 9.53
N GLY A 37 40.55 17.79 8.48
CA GLY A 37 41.78 18.59 8.42
C GLY A 37 43.06 17.90 8.89
N ARG A 38 42.99 16.66 9.42
CA ARG A 38 44.16 15.85 9.80
C ARG A 38 44.58 14.82 8.74
N VAL A 39 43.68 14.53 7.80
CA VAL A 39 43.87 13.50 6.77
C VAL A 39 43.42 14.03 5.41
N ALA A 40 44.20 13.78 4.36
CA ALA A 40 43.86 14.15 2.99
C ALA A 40 42.68 13.29 2.49
N VAL A 41 41.63 13.94 1.97
CA VAL A 41 40.44 13.25 1.44
C VAL A 41 40.70 12.87 -0.02
N PRO A 42 40.50 11.60 -0.43
CA PRO A 42 40.65 11.20 -1.82
C PRO A 42 39.63 11.89 -2.74
N HIS A 43 40.02 12.18 -3.98
CA HIS A 43 39.13 12.79 -4.99
C HIS A 43 38.34 11.76 -5.82
N ASP A 44 38.74 10.49 -5.77
CA ASP A 44 38.09 9.39 -6.50
C ASP A 44 36.90 8.80 -5.72
N PHE A 45 35.80 8.54 -6.43
CA PHE A 45 34.54 8.06 -5.87
C PHE A 45 34.67 6.68 -5.18
N GLN A 46 35.48 5.77 -5.74
CA GLN A 46 35.75 4.48 -5.11
C GLN A 46 36.56 4.64 -3.82
N ALA A 47 37.59 5.48 -3.85
CA ALA A 47 38.40 5.81 -2.67
C ALA A 47 37.59 6.52 -1.57
N VAL A 48 36.65 7.42 -1.92
CA VAL A 48 35.74 8.09 -0.96
C VAL A 48 34.82 7.09 -0.28
N THR A 49 34.30 6.11 -1.02
CA THR A 49 33.41 5.07 -0.46
C THR A 49 34.15 4.19 0.56
N GLN A 50 35.40 3.81 0.26
CA GLN A 50 36.24 3.03 1.18
C GLN A 50 36.66 3.85 2.41
N PHE A 51 37.00 5.13 2.21
CA PHE A 51 37.30 6.07 3.28
C PHE A 51 36.14 6.18 4.29
N MET A 52 34.91 6.28 3.80
CA MET A 52 33.71 6.33 4.66
C MET A 52 33.46 5.02 5.43
N ARG A 53 33.72 3.85 4.81
CA ARG A 53 33.61 2.54 5.49
C ARG A 53 34.62 2.41 6.63
N LEU A 54 35.83 2.93 6.45
CA LEU A 54 36.88 2.88 7.47
C LEU A 54 36.58 3.76 8.68
N ILE A 55 36.02 4.95 8.44
CA ILE A 55 35.59 5.87 9.51
C ILE A 55 34.48 5.23 10.34
N LEU A 56 33.49 4.63 9.68
CA LEU A 56 32.40 3.93 10.36
C LEU A 56 32.91 2.74 11.20
N LYS A 57 33.83 1.94 10.65
CA LYS A 57 34.45 0.82 11.39
C LYS A 57 35.17 1.31 12.65
N ASN A 58 36.00 2.34 12.53
CA ASN A 58 36.79 2.86 13.66
C ASN A 58 35.92 3.53 14.73
N PHE A 59 34.82 4.17 14.33
CA PHE A 59 33.81 4.70 15.26
C PHE A 59 33.13 3.58 16.06
N VAL A 60 32.71 2.51 15.39
CA VAL A 60 32.06 1.35 16.05
C VAL A 60 33.03 0.59 16.96
N GLU A 61 34.29 0.46 16.55
CA GLU A 61 35.33 -0.23 17.33
C GLU A 61 36.00 0.65 18.41
N ASN A 62 35.58 1.92 18.54
CA ASN A 62 36.10 2.91 19.50
C ASN A 62 37.64 3.05 19.50
N ARG A 63 38.25 3.07 18.30
CA ARG A 63 39.71 3.11 18.15
C ARG A 63 40.30 4.52 18.31
N SER A 64 41.56 4.57 18.73
CA SER A 64 42.28 5.83 18.96
C SER A 64 42.68 6.52 17.65
N HIS A 65 42.77 7.87 17.67
CA HIS A 65 43.08 8.66 16.47
C HIS A 65 44.42 8.29 15.78
N HIS A 66 45.41 7.78 16.54
CA HIS A 66 46.70 7.36 15.98
C HIS A 66 46.63 6.06 15.15
N GLN A 67 45.74 5.14 15.53
CA GLN A 67 45.54 3.89 14.79
C GLN A 67 44.83 4.16 13.45
N ILE A 68 43.91 5.13 13.44
CA ILE A 68 43.16 5.56 12.25
C ILE A 68 44.07 6.20 11.21
N GLU A 69 44.98 7.09 11.64
CA GLU A 69 45.95 7.69 10.75
C GLU A 69 46.93 6.66 10.15
N ALA A 70 47.27 5.61 10.89
CA ALA A 70 48.10 4.51 10.40
C ALA A 70 47.37 3.67 9.35
N ASP A 71 46.13 3.28 9.62
CA ASP A 71 45.29 2.48 8.69
C ASP A 71 45.03 3.26 7.38
N ILE A 72 44.77 4.57 7.46
CA ILE A 72 44.56 5.40 6.25
C ILE A 72 45.85 5.57 5.45
N LYS A 73 47.01 5.72 6.12
CA LYS A 73 48.32 5.80 5.44
C LYS A 73 48.69 4.49 4.75
N GLU A 74 48.33 3.35 5.32
CA GLU A 74 48.55 2.03 4.72
C GLU A 74 47.70 1.80 3.46
N ILE A 75 46.45 2.27 3.47
CA ILE A 75 45.54 2.20 2.31
C ILE A 75 46.02 3.09 1.16
N ILE A 76 46.49 4.31 1.46
CA ILE A 76 47.06 5.21 0.44
C ILE A 76 48.34 4.60 -0.17
N LYS A 77 49.10 3.82 0.60
CA LYS A 77 50.37 3.23 0.18
C LYS A 77 50.20 1.97 -0.68
N ASN A 78 49.16 1.17 -0.45
CA ASN A 78 48.97 -0.14 -1.09
C ASN A 78 47.87 -0.12 -2.17
N GLY A 79 47.65 1.04 -2.80
CA GLY A 79 46.66 1.22 -3.86
C GLY A 79 46.59 0.01 -4.80
N ASP A 80 45.40 -0.58 -4.87
CA ASP A 80 44.97 -1.69 -5.72
C ASP A 80 44.98 -3.13 -5.16
N ASP A 81 45.66 -3.48 -4.05
CA ASP A 81 45.74 -4.90 -3.62
C ASP A 81 44.76 -5.31 -2.49
N PHE A 82 43.86 -4.41 -2.08
CA PHE A 82 42.80 -4.75 -1.11
C PHE A 82 41.57 -5.43 -1.76
N LEU A 83 41.56 -5.58 -3.09
CA LEU A 83 40.50 -6.26 -3.85
C LEU A 83 40.49 -7.79 -3.65
N ALA A 84 41.59 -8.39 -3.15
CA ALA A 84 41.76 -9.84 -3.09
C ALA A 84 41.41 -10.51 -1.74
N ARG A 85 41.16 -9.75 -0.68
CA ARG A 85 40.74 -10.30 0.62
C ARG A 85 39.26 -10.01 0.84
N GLY A 86 38.46 -10.93 0.31
CA GLY A 86 37.04 -10.77 0.06
C GLY A 86 36.15 -10.44 1.26
N PHE A 87 35.12 -9.65 0.95
CA PHE A 87 33.80 -9.72 1.58
C PHE A 87 32.76 -9.95 0.49
N PRO A 88 31.69 -10.74 0.74
CA PRO A 88 30.70 -11.07 -0.27
C PRO A 88 29.89 -9.83 -0.69
N LEU A 89 29.66 -9.69 -1.99
CA LEU A 89 28.67 -8.76 -2.54
C LEU A 89 27.27 -9.30 -2.21
N CYS A 90 26.41 -8.51 -1.54
CA CYS A 90 25.02 -8.90 -1.29
C CYS A 90 24.16 -8.63 -2.54
N GLU A 91 23.57 -9.68 -3.11
CA GLU A 91 22.46 -9.59 -4.07
C GLU A 91 21.09 -9.59 -3.35
N ARG A 92 20.08 -8.95 -3.95
CA ARG A 92 18.75 -8.74 -3.36
C ARG A 92 17.97 -10.04 -3.13
N PRO A 93 17.32 -10.24 -1.96
CA PRO A 93 16.21 -11.17 -1.82
C PRO A 93 14.93 -10.58 -2.44
N LYS A 94 14.26 -11.36 -3.29
CA LYS A 94 12.89 -11.09 -3.74
C LYS A 94 11.90 -11.42 -2.62
N THR A 95 11.70 -10.50 -1.67
CA THR A 95 10.50 -10.49 -0.83
C THR A 95 10.08 -9.04 -0.59
N GLU A 96 9.02 -8.66 -1.29
CA GLU A 96 8.29 -7.42 -1.12
C GLU A 96 7.78 -7.29 0.33
N VAL A 97 8.38 -6.40 1.12
CA VAL A 97 7.68 -5.74 2.22
C VAL A 97 6.97 -4.53 1.61
N THR A 98 5.91 -4.80 0.86
CA THR A 98 5.00 -3.77 0.34
C THR A 98 4.03 -3.36 1.43
N GLY A 99 4.54 -2.61 2.40
CA GLY A 99 3.75 -2.00 3.46
C GLY A 99 3.77 -0.47 3.48
N ARG A 100 4.69 0.18 2.75
CA ARG A 100 4.49 1.61 2.45
C ARG A 100 3.30 1.70 1.50
N TYR A 101 2.40 2.66 1.74
CA TYR A 101 1.40 3.08 0.75
C TYR A 101 2.00 2.96 -0.66
N PRO A 102 1.23 2.52 -1.68
CA PRO A 102 1.71 2.62 -3.05
C PRO A 102 2.12 4.07 -3.23
N TRP A 103 3.44 4.31 -3.34
CA TRP A 103 4.02 5.65 -3.45
C TRP A 103 3.12 6.42 -4.38
N THR A 104 2.35 7.39 -3.86
CA THR A 104 1.52 8.18 -4.74
C THR A 104 2.52 8.86 -5.64
N LYS A 105 2.51 8.47 -6.90
CA LYS A 105 3.40 9.07 -7.88
C LYS A 105 2.76 10.38 -8.27
N TRP A 106 3.63 11.36 -8.51
CA TRP A 106 3.22 12.59 -9.17
C TRP A 106 2.46 12.25 -10.47
N PRO A 107 1.33 12.93 -10.75
CA PRO A 107 0.50 12.59 -11.89
C PRO A 107 1.22 12.68 -13.25
N LYS A 108 0.63 12.02 -14.25
CA LYS A 108 1.10 12.03 -15.64
C LYS A 108 0.99 13.42 -16.28
N GLY A 109 1.76 13.62 -17.35
CA GLY A 109 1.82 14.88 -18.08
C GLY A 109 2.99 15.77 -17.67
N THR A 110 3.20 16.82 -18.45
CA THR A 110 4.19 17.86 -18.21
C THR A 110 3.53 19.06 -17.55
N TYR A 111 4.15 19.59 -16.50
CA TYR A 111 3.61 20.72 -15.73
C TYR A 111 4.71 21.31 -14.83
N GLY A 112 4.41 22.43 -14.18
CA GLY A 112 5.28 23.03 -13.18
C GLY A 112 4.59 23.26 -11.85
N LEU A 113 5.38 23.34 -10.78
CA LEU A 113 4.96 23.76 -9.45
C LEU A 113 5.85 24.91 -8.96
N PRO A 114 5.35 25.81 -8.11
CA PRO A 114 6.20 26.73 -7.37
C PRO A 114 7.17 25.95 -6.49
N MET A 115 8.42 26.38 -6.45
CA MET A 115 9.43 25.74 -5.61
C MET A 115 9.27 26.20 -4.17
N SER A 116 9.27 25.26 -3.21
CA SER A 116 9.34 25.57 -1.78
C SER A 116 10.78 25.91 -1.37
N ARG A 117 11.01 26.61 -0.26
CA ARG A 117 12.35 26.88 0.29
C ARG A 117 13.18 25.60 0.52
N THR A 118 12.51 24.47 0.74
CA THR A 118 13.12 23.13 0.87
C THR A 118 13.55 22.50 -0.46
N GLY A 119 13.26 23.12 -1.59
CA GLY A 119 13.54 22.64 -2.94
C GLY A 119 12.33 22.00 -3.64
N CYS A 120 12.60 21.25 -4.70
CA CYS A 120 11.56 20.54 -5.45
C CYS A 120 11.13 19.25 -4.74
N PRO A 121 9.85 18.86 -4.82
CA PRO A 121 9.35 17.66 -4.16
C PRO A 121 10.12 16.40 -4.57
N VAL A 122 10.56 15.61 -3.59
CA VAL A 122 11.28 14.34 -3.84
C VAL A 122 10.38 13.31 -4.53
N GLN A 123 11.01 12.50 -5.37
CA GLN A 123 10.38 11.43 -6.13
C GLN A 123 11.47 10.44 -6.60
N ASN A 124 11.09 9.24 -7.09
CA ASN A 124 12.03 8.20 -7.53
C ASN A 124 11.94 7.75 -9.02
N HIS A 125 11.21 8.46 -9.88
CA HIS A 125 10.86 8.04 -11.25
C HIS A 125 11.11 9.07 -12.37
N PHE A 126 11.56 10.29 -12.08
CA PHE A 126 11.85 11.40 -13.02
C PHE A 126 12.68 12.48 -12.30
N GLU A 127 13.23 13.45 -12.99
CA GLU A 127 13.93 14.57 -12.32
C GLU A 127 13.19 15.88 -12.55
N TRP A 128 13.01 16.65 -11.47
CA TRP A 128 12.53 18.02 -11.57
C TRP A 128 13.60 18.90 -12.20
N ARG A 129 13.23 19.64 -13.23
CA ARG A 129 14.08 20.67 -13.81
C ARG A 129 13.81 21.98 -13.08
N ALA A 130 14.83 22.52 -12.44
CA ALA A 130 14.73 23.82 -11.78
C ALA A 130 14.78 24.97 -12.80
N GLY A 131 14.09 26.05 -12.49
CA GLY A 131 14.25 27.35 -13.15
C GLY A 131 14.00 28.49 -12.19
N SER A 132 14.39 29.69 -12.60
CA SER A 132 14.17 30.92 -11.85
C SER A 132 13.87 32.08 -12.78
N TYR A 133 13.03 33.00 -12.32
CA TYR A 133 12.73 34.24 -13.01
C TYR A 133 12.82 35.40 -12.04
N VAL A 134 13.67 36.36 -12.38
CA VAL A 134 13.79 37.65 -11.70
C VAL A 134 12.97 38.65 -12.50
N GLN A 135 11.93 39.17 -11.88
CA GLN A 135 11.12 40.27 -12.37
C GLN A 135 11.62 41.57 -11.77
N ASN A 136 11.83 42.57 -12.60
CA ASN A 136 12.11 43.94 -12.22
C ASN A 136 10.78 44.68 -12.18
N THR A 137 10.36 45.10 -10.99
CA THR A 137 9.08 45.79 -10.77
C THR A 137 9.31 47.29 -10.67
N GLU A 138 8.23 48.07 -10.60
CA GLU A 138 8.25 49.54 -10.50
C GLU A 138 9.24 50.04 -9.42
N ASN A 139 10.01 51.08 -9.74
CA ASN A 139 11.03 51.65 -8.85
C ASN A 139 10.58 52.92 -8.09
N ASP A 140 9.45 53.53 -8.48
CA ASP A 140 8.89 54.72 -7.84
C ASP A 140 7.76 54.34 -6.89
N SER A 141 7.90 54.60 -5.59
CA SER A 141 6.90 54.29 -4.54
C SER A 141 6.50 52.80 -4.43
N ASN A 142 7.49 51.92 -4.48
CA ASN A 142 7.36 50.47 -4.49
C ASN A 142 6.36 49.87 -3.45
N ALA A 143 5.47 49.00 -3.92
CA ALA A 143 4.47 48.29 -3.11
C ALA A 143 4.56 46.76 -3.16
N ASN A 144 5.68 46.19 -3.65
CA ASN A 144 5.92 44.75 -3.56
C ASN A 144 5.79 44.25 -2.10
N GLU A 145 4.98 43.23 -1.90
CA GLU A 145 4.71 42.63 -0.59
C GLU A 145 4.61 41.11 -0.73
N ALA A 146 4.88 40.39 0.36
CA ALA A 146 4.53 38.98 0.45
C ALA A 146 4.03 38.65 1.84
N SER A 147 3.41 37.48 1.98
CA SER A 147 3.10 36.93 3.30
C SER A 147 4.36 36.89 4.19
N HIS A 148 4.21 37.28 5.47
CA HIS A 148 5.32 37.40 6.42
C HIS A 148 6.18 36.13 6.53
N ASP A 149 5.54 34.95 6.54
CA ASP A 149 6.20 33.65 6.59
C ASP A 149 6.11 32.93 5.23
N LEU A 150 6.64 33.54 4.16
CA LEU A 150 6.58 32.99 2.82
C LEU A 150 7.41 31.71 2.67
N HIS A 151 6.78 30.59 2.31
CA HIS A 151 7.45 29.29 2.12
C HIS A 151 7.93 29.04 0.69
N LEU A 152 7.61 29.94 -0.25
CA LEU A 152 8.17 29.90 -1.60
C LEU A 152 9.69 30.16 -1.59
N HIS A 153 10.39 29.44 -2.46
CA HIS A 153 11.77 29.75 -2.80
C HIS A 153 11.76 30.94 -3.74
N GLY A 154 12.19 32.07 -3.21
CA GLY A 154 12.14 33.34 -3.90
C GLY A 154 12.50 34.47 -2.96
N ASN A 155 12.57 35.67 -3.52
CA ASN A 155 12.81 36.87 -2.74
C ASN A 155 11.95 38.01 -3.28
N VAL A 156 11.32 38.76 -2.38
CA VAL A 156 10.46 39.90 -2.70
C VAL A 156 11.14 41.13 -2.11
N ASN A 157 11.79 41.90 -2.98
CA ASN A 157 12.49 43.13 -2.61
C ASN A 157 11.79 44.34 -3.21
N LYS A 158 12.29 45.52 -2.85
CA LYS A 158 11.68 46.78 -3.28
C LYS A 158 11.56 46.95 -4.79
N GLY A 159 12.54 46.55 -5.58
CA GLY A 159 12.51 46.68 -7.05
C GLY A 159 12.48 45.35 -7.82
N ASN A 160 12.53 44.21 -7.13
CA ASN A 160 12.63 42.92 -7.82
C ASN A 160 11.93 41.80 -7.06
N ILE A 161 11.23 40.95 -7.80
CA ILE A 161 10.65 39.70 -7.31
C ILE A 161 11.35 38.54 -8.01
N THR A 162 11.88 37.60 -7.24
CA THR A 162 12.49 36.37 -7.77
C THR A 162 11.59 35.18 -7.46
N SER A 163 11.19 34.46 -8.51
CA SER A 163 10.41 33.23 -8.41
C SER A 163 11.24 32.03 -8.85
N HIS A 164 11.09 30.90 -8.16
CA HIS A 164 11.70 29.63 -8.55
C HIS A 164 10.66 28.55 -8.85
N TYR A 165 10.99 27.70 -9.82
CA TYR A 165 10.06 26.71 -10.37
C TYR A 165 10.63 25.31 -10.34
N CYS A 166 9.74 24.34 -10.12
CA CYS A 166 9.99 22.92 -10.30
C CYS A 166 9.21 22.45 -11.52
N ILE A 167 9.91 22.16 -12.62
CA ILE A 167 9.29 21.79 -13.89
C ILE A 167 9.47 20.30 -14.18
N LYS A 168 8.35 19.60 -14.34
CA LYS A 168 8.30 18.22 -14.82
C LYS A 168 8.20 18.25 -16.35
N THR A 169 9.28 17.84 -17.00
CA THR A 169 9.37 17.74 -18.47
C THR A 169 9.13 16.33 -18.99
N ASP A 170 9.19 15.32 -18.12
CA ASP A 170 8.84 13.94 -18.44
C ASP A 170 7.31 13.78 -18.44
N PRO A 171 6.66 13.35 -19.54
CA PRO A 171 5.21 13.12 -19.57
C PRO A 171 4.77 11.86 -18.80
N VAL A 172 5.68 10.95 -18.45
CA VAL A 172 5.36 9.67 -17.80
C VAL A 172 4.81 9.89 -16.39
N GLY A 173 3.78 9.12 -16.01
CA GLY A 173 3.21 9.09 -14.68
C GLY A 173 2.17 7.97 -14.55
N ASN A 174 1.91 7.53 -13.32
CA ASN A 174 1.03 6.37 -13.07
C ASN A 174 -0.42 6.75 -12.79
N THR A 175 -0.71 8.03 -12.53
CA THR A 175 -2.03 8.51 -12.08
C THR A 175 -2.43 9.75 -12.88
N SER A 176 -3.73 9.97 -13.05
CA SER A 176 -4.28 11.24 -13.52
C SER A 176 -4.35 12.23 -12.36
N TRP A 177 -4.35 13.53 -12.66
CA TRP A 177 -4.63 14.56 -11.66
C TRP A 177 -6.02 14.34 -11.04
N PRO A 178 -6.15 14.38 -9.70
CA PRO A 178 -7.42 14.11 -9.02
C PRO A 178 -8.42 15.26 -9.24
N ASP A 179 -9.71 14.93 -9.33
CA ASP A 179 -10.77 15.95 -9.32
C ASP A 179 -10.65 16.84 -8.08
N GLY A 180 -10.90 18.13 -8.23
CA GLY A 180 -10.76 19.13 -7.18
C GLY A 180 -10.78 20.55 -7.74
N ARG A 181 -10.37 21.52 -6.92
CA ARG A 181 -10.30 22.94 -7.30
C ARG A 181 -8.93 23.53 -6.99
N TYR A 182 -8.06 23.53 -7.98
CA TYR A 182 -6.67 24.00 -7.85
C TYR A 182 -6.05 24.19 -9.23
N CYS A 183 -4.96 24.94 -9.31
CA CYS A 183 -4.16 25.09 -10.53
C CYS A 183 -2.68 24.78 -10.31
N ILE A 184 -2.00 24.51 -11.42
CA ILE A 184 -0.56 24.29 -11.53
C ILE A 184 -0.03 25.09 -12.72
N TYR A 185 1.28 25.26 -12.82
CA TYR A 185 1.86 25.87 -14.02
C TYR A 185 1.73 24.96 -15.23
N ARG A 186 1.37 25.53 -16.38
CA ARG A 186 1.34 24.81 -17.65
C ARG A 186 2.77 24.58 -18.13
N LYS A 187 3.01 23.40 -18.71
CA LYS A 187 4.27 23.12 -19.40
C LYS A 187 4.05 22.24 -20.62
N GLY A 188 4.72 22.57 -21.72
CA GLY A 188 4.77 21.74 -22.93
C GLY A 188 3.64 22.05 -23.92
N GLY A 189 3.08 23.25 -23.85
CA GLY A 189 2.07 23.78 -24.78
C GLY A 189 0.65 23.24 -24.56
N LYS A 190 0.46 22.31 -23.61
CA LYS A 190 -0.85 21.72 -23.30
C LYS A 190 -0.96 21.37 -21.82
N CYS A 191 -2.19 21.30 -21.34
CA CYS A 191 -2.47 20.86 -19.98
C CYS A 191 -2.50 19.34 -19.86
N PRO A 192 -2.19 18.79 -18.66
CA PRO A 192 -2.51 17.41 -18.32
C PRO A 192 -3.99 17.10 -18.50
N ASP A 193 -4.31 15.83 -18.72
CA ASP A 193 -5.69 15.37 -18.97
C ASP A 193 -6.68 15.92 -17.94
N ASN A 194 -7.83 16.41 -18.42
CA ASN A 194 -8.95 16.97 -17.65
C ASN A 194 -8.71 18.34 -17.00
N MET A 195 -7.54 18.96 -17.17
CA MET A 195 -7.30 20.34 -16.74
C MET A 195 -7.52 21.33 -17.89
N VAL A 196 -8.04 22.50 -17.56
CA VAL A 196 -8.31 23.59 -18.52
C VAL A 196 -7.14 24.56 -18.49
N SER A 197 -6.73 25.01 -19.66
CA SER A 197 -5.68 26.02 -19.79
C SER A 197 -6.20 27.40 -19.45
N SER A 198 -5.36 28.20 -18.80
CA SER A 198 -5.57 29.63 -18.59
C SER A 198 -4.25 30.38 -18.52
N ALA A 199 -4.34 31.71 -18.47
CA ALA A 199 -3.21 32.60 -18.31
C ALA A 199 -3.55 33.71 -17.32
N ILE A 200 -2.51 34.22 -16.67
CA ILE A 200 -2.54 35.50 -15.98
C ILE A 200 -1.53 36.41 -16.68
N PHE A 201 -2.00 37.61 -17.03
CA PHE A 201 -1.20 38.67 -17.65
C PHE A 201 -1.04 39.81 -16.65
N TRP A 202 0.17 40.31 -16.52
CA TRP A 202 0.44 41.59 -15.87
C TRP A 202 1.63 42.27 -16.51
N ASP A 203 1.52 43.58 -16.55
CA ASP A 203 2.53 44.50 -17.07
C ASP A 203 3.63 44.71 -16.02
N ASP A 204 4.88 44.72 -16.45
CA ASP A 204 6.06 44.94 -15.61
C ASP A 204 7.01 45.95 -16.26
N GLU A 205 7.92 46.55 -15.49
CA GLU A 205 8.62 47.81 -15.83
C GLU A 205 9.25 47.84 -17.24
N ASP A 206 8.75 48.72 -18.12
CA ASP A 206 9.16 48.81 -19.52
C ASP A 206 10.39 49.69 -19.78
N THR A 207 10.66 50.70 -18.95
CA THR A 207 11.67 51.72 -19.27
C THR A 207 13.12 51.29 -18.99
N ASN A 208 13.32 50.24 -18.18
CA ASN A 208 14.62 49.64 -17.88
C ASN A 208 14.49 48.15 -17.53
N ASN A 209 13.79 47.39 -18.37
CA ASN A 209 13.56 45.96 -18.15
C ASN A 209 14.87 45.17 -17.93
N ARG A 210 15.08 44.72 -16.69
CA ARG A 210 16.22 43.90 -16.26
C ARG A 210 15.81 42.46 -15.92
N ASN A 211 14.71 42.00 -16.51
CA ASN A 211 14.21 40.66 -16.26
C ASN A 211 15.24 39.60 -16.65
N LYS A 212 15.36 38.58 -15.80
CA LYS A 212 16.32 37.51 -16.00
C LYS A 212 15.67 36.16 -15.77
N ALA A 213 15.67 35.35 -16.81
CA ALA A 213 15.25 33.96 -16.76
C ALA A 213 16.48 33.03 -16.74
N ASP A 214 16.48 32.01 -15.88
CA ASP A 214 17.48 30.95 -15.85
C ASP A 214 16.83 29.57 -15.67
N GLY A 215 17.41 28.52 -16.25
CA GLY A 215 16.88 27.16 -16.18
C GLY A 215 15.60 26.93 -17.00
N VAL A 216 14.67 26.11 -16.48
CA VAL A 216 13.43 25.72 -17.16
C VAL A 216 12.21 26.38 -16.52
N HIS A 217 11.38 27.01 -17.35
CA HIS A 217 10.22 27.81 -16.90
C HIS A 217 8.88 27.16 -17.29
N PRO A 218 7.79 27.56 -16.63
CA PRO A 218 6.42 27.39 -17.15
C PRO A 218 6.27 27.89 -18.59
N ASP A 219 5.19 27.49 -19.25
CA ASP A 219 4.79 28.14 -20.49
C ASP A 219 4.32 29.58 -20.16
N GLY A 220 4.71 30.54 -21.00
CA GLY A 220 4.47 31.95 -20.73
C GLY A 220 5.31 32.87 -21.61
N MET A 221 5.17 34.17 -21.37
CA MET A 221 6.04 35.23 -21.90
C MET A 221 6.71 35.92 -20.73
N PHE A 222 8.04 36.03 -20.79
CA PHE A 222 8.90 36.52 -19.72
C PHE A 222 9.79 37.62 -20.31
N LYS A 223 9.16 38.71 -20.75
CA LYS A 223 9.82 39.80 -21.48
C LYS A 223 9.52 41.14 -20.81
N ALA A 224 8.99 42.11 -21.54
CA ALA A 224 8.59 43.43 -21.04
C ALA A 224 7.30 43.31 -20.23
N ASP A 225 6.31 42.64 -20.80
CA ASP A 225 5.21 42.08 -20.03
C ASP A 225 5.49 40.64 -19.55
N THR A 226 4.75 40.25 -18.50
CA THR A 226 4.70 38.88 -18.01
C THR A 226 3.34 38.21 -18.30
N ILE A 227 3.41 37.07 -19.00
CA ILE A 227 2.32 36.09 -19.09
C ILE A 227 2.77 34.81 -18.44
N ILE A 228 2.02 34.31 -17.47
CA ILE A 228 2.21 32.95 -16.95
C ILE A 228 0.98 32.10 -17.24
N GLN A 229 1.20 30.91 -17.79
CA GLN A 229 0.13 29.99 -18.14
C GLN A 229 -0.04 28.90 -17.09
N PHE A 230 -1.30 28.57 -16.84
CA PHE A 230 -1.74 27.64 -15.82
C PHE A 230 -2.60 26.53 -16.42
N CYS A 231 -2.68 25.45 -15.67
CA CYS A 231 -3.64 24.38 -15.87
C CYS A 231 -4.49 24.27 -14.60
N CYS A 232 -5.79 24.48 -14.73
CA CYS A 232 -6.73 24.51 -13.63
C CYS A 232 -7.68 23.30 -13.68
N MET A 233 -7.88 22.67 -12.52
CA MET A 233 -8.93 21.68 -12.28
C MET A 233 -10.11 22.39 -11.64
N ASP A 234 -11.30 22.24 -12.21
CA ASP A 234 -12.58 22.67 -11.62
C ASP A 234 -13.60 21.55 -11.73
N ARG A 235 -13.39 20.50 -10.93
CA ARG A 235 -14.32 19.37 -10.86
C ARG A 235 -14.76 19.14 -9.42
N PRO A 236 -16.06 18.88 -9.18
CA PRO A 236 -16.56 18.63 -7.85
C PRO A 236 -15.85 17.41 -7.23
N LEU A 237 -15.36 17.60 -6.01
CA LEU A 237 -14.66 16.55 -5.28
C LEU A 237 -15.68 15.62 -4.60
N ASN A 238 -15.76 14.37 -5.05
CA ASN A 238 -16.64 13.35 -4.46
C ASN A 238 -16.06 12.71 -3.18
N LYS A 239 -14.92 13.20 -2.69
CA LYS A 239 -14.14 12.64 -1.56
C LYS A 239 -13.85 13.73 -0.53
N LYS A 240 -13.38 13.34 0.66
CA LYS A 240 -13.00 14.29 1.73
C LYS A 240 -11.80 15.18 1.37
N GLY A 241 -10.96 14.77 0.42
CA GLY A 241 -9.75 15.49 -0.02
C GLY A 241 -9.12 14.83 -1.25
N ILE A 242 -8.15 15.50 -1.87
CA ILE A 242 -7.33 14.91 -2.92
C ILE A 242 -6.12 14.19 -2.32
N VAL A 243 -5.59 13.20 -3.04
CA VAL A 243 -4.37 12.49 -2.65
C VAL A 243 -3.26 12.85 -3.63
N LEU A 244 -2.20 13.46 -3.12
CA LEU A 244 -0.97 13.78 -3.86
C LEU A 244 0.24 13.25 -3.09
N PRO A 245 1.41 13.16 -3.74
CA PRO A 245 2.66 12.83 -3.05
C PRO A 245 2.97 13.91 -2.01
N ARG A 246 3.37 13.49 -0.81
CA ARG A 246 3.52 14.38 0.35
C ARG A 246 4.77 14.04 1.19
N ASP A 247 5.79 13.46 0.56
CA ASP A 247 7.08 13.18 1.22
C ASP A 247 7.88 14.46 1.48
N GLN A 248 7.57 15.54 0.75
CA GLN A 248 8.12 16.88 0.95
C GLN A 248 7.04 17.94 0.75
N PRO A 249 7.25 19.15 1.30
CA PRO A 249 6.35 20.26 1.05
C PRO A 249 6.25 20.62 -0.43
N PHE A 250 5.09 21.10 -0.83
CA PHE A 250 4.83 21.55 -2.20
C PHE A 250 3.77 22.67 -2.21
N HIS A 251 3.59 23.29 -3.38
CA HIS A 251 2.60 24.33 -3.58
C HIS A 251 1.62 24.00 -4.70
N LEU A 252 0.37 24.45 -4.55
CA LEU A 252 -0.62 24.55 -5.63
C LEU A 252 -1.21 25.95 -5.63
N PHE A 253 -1.83 26.35 -6.73
CA PHE A 253 -2.61 27.59 -6.79
C PHE A 253 -4.07 27.31 -6.40
N PRO A 254 -4.67 28.12 -5.52
CA PRO A 254 -6.10 28.05 -5.27
C PRO A 254 -6.89 28.49 -6.51
N PHE A 255 -8.14 28.05 -6.60
CA PHE A 255 -8.98 28.26 -7.78
C PHE A 255 -10.25 29.02 -7.42
N LYS A 256 -10.54 30.13 -8.12
CA LYS A 256 -11.74 30.99 -7.96
C LYS A 256 -12.05 31.43 -6.52
N GLY A 257 -11.03 31.50 -5.65
CA GLY A 257 -11.17 32.03 -4.30
C GLY A 257 -9.93 31.81 -3.43
N PRO A 258 -9.83 32.49 -2.28
CA PRO A 258 -8.71 32.37 -1.35
C PRO A 258 -8.89 31.13 -0.45
N GLN A 259 -9.09 29.95 -1.05
CA GLN A 259 -9.32 28.70 -0.34
C GLN A 259 -8.44 27.60 -0.91
N CYS A 260 -7.64 26.97 -0.05
CA CYS A 260 -6.78 25.88 -0.46
C CYS A 260 -7.56 24.59 -0.66
N GLN A 261 -7.25 23.89 -1.75
CA GLN A 261 -7.70 22.53 -1.96
C GLN A 261 -7.22 21.66 -0.80
N HIS A 262 -8.11 20.94 -0.12
CA HIS A 262 -7.69 20.00 0.92
C HIS A 262 -6.95 18.81 0.30
N VAL A 263 -5.67 18.64 0.67
CA VAL A 263 -4.83 17.48 0.34
C VAL A 263 -4.70 16.62 1.58
N ILE A 264 -5.12 15.37 1.48
CA ILE A 264 -5.16 14.43 2.60
C ILE A 264 -3.75 14.23 3.18
N GLY A 265 -3.63 14.29 4.51
CA GLY A 265 -2.37 14.12 5.23
C GLY A 265 -1.41 15.32 5.15
N THR A 266 -1.94 16.53 4.89
CA THR A 266 -1.14 17.77 4.87
C THR A 266 -1.83 18.88 5.66
N LYS A 267 -1.04 19.82 6.19
CA LYS A 267 -1.51 21.13 6.66
C LYS A 267 -1.31 22.13 5.52
N SER A 268 -2.39 22.79 5.11
CA SER A 268 -2.32 23.83 4.09
C SER A 268 -2.27 25.23 4.70
N ARG A 269 -1.48 26.13 4.12
CA ARG A 269 -1.48 27.57 4.42
C ARG A 269 -1.68 28.36 3.14
N LEU A 270 -2.59 29.34 3.17
CA LEU A 270 -2.75 30.30 2.08
C LEU A 270 -1.72 31.41 2.26
N GLU A 271 -0.96 31.67 1.22
CA GLU A 271 0.06 32.70 1.14
C GLU A 271 -0.11 33.48 -0.16
N TYR A 272 0.57 34.62 -0.28
CA TYR A 272 0.53 35.45 -1.47
C TYR A 272 1.84 36.19 -1.71
N VAL A 273 2.03 36.58 -2.97
CA VAL A 273 3.01 37.57 -3.42
C VAL A 273 2.24 38.68 -4.14
N GLN A 274 2.49 39.93 -3.76
CA GLN A 274 1.99 41.12 -4.42
C GLN A 274 3.06 41.68 -5.34
N TYR A 275 2.67 41.88 -6.60
CA TYR A 275 3.46 42.50 -7.65
C TYR A 275 3.00 43.95 -7.80
N ASP A 276 3.95 44.86 -7.75
CA ASP A 276 3.73 46.28 -8.09
C ASP A 276 3.80 46.45 -9.61
N LEU A 277 2.74 47.02 -10.20
CA LEU A 277 2.55 47.14 -11.64
C LEU A 277 2.82 48.58 -12.11
N GLU A 278 3.14 48.74 -13.40
CA GLU A 278 3.44 50.05 -13.98
C GLU A 278 2.26 51.04 -13.91
N ASN A 279 2.58 52.32 -13.69
CA ASN A 279 1.63 53.38 -13.40
C ASN A 279 1.24 54.27 -14.60
N ASP A 280 1.95 54.16 -15.74
CA ASP A 280 1.91 55.16 -16.82
C ASP A 280 1.14 54.74 -18.09
N ASP A 281 0.83 53.46 -18.29
CA ASP A 281 0.07 53.01 -19.45
C ASP A 281 -1.42 52.78 -19.14
N GLU A 282 -2.32 53.22 -20.03
CA GLU A 282 -3.78 52.99 -19.96
C GLU A 282 -4.18 51.49 -19.92
N TRP A 283 -3.22 50.57 -19.86
CA TRP A 283 -3.35 49.11 -19.79
C TRP A 283 -3.05 48.51 -18.41
N VAL A 284 -3.06 49.31 -17.33
CA VAL A 284 -2.90 48.81 -15.96
C VAL A 284 -4.00 47.80 -15.60
N ALA A 285 -3.59 46.60 -15.21
CA ALA A 285 -4.37 45.47 -14.69
C ALA A 285 -5.89 45.73 -14.47
N GLY A 286 -6.66 45.46 -15.53
CA GLY A 286 -8.12 45.49 -15.55
C GLY A 286 -8.72 44.14 -15.93
N GLU A 287 -10.00 44.12 -16.32
CA GLU A 287 -10.88 42.96 -16.56
C GLU A 287 -10.33 41.80 -17.45
N THR A 288 -9.16 41.96 -18.07
CA THR A 288 -8.49 40.99 -18.95
C THR A 288 -7.25 40.31 -18.36
N ALA A 289 -6.84 40.67 -17.12
CA ALA A 289 -5.66 40.09 -16.47
C ALA A 289 -5.76 38.58 -16.22
N PHE A 290 -6.98 38.03 -16.19
CA PHE A 290 -7.26 36.63 -15.92
C PHE A 290 -8.06 36.00 -17.05
N GLU A 291 -7.54 34.93 -17.65
CA GLU A 291 -8.35 34.06 -18.49
C GLU A 291 -9.13 33.06 -17.61
N GLU A 292 -10.46 33.15 -17.61
CA GLU A 292 -11.29 32.17 -16.89
C GLU A 292 -11.28 30.81 -17.60
N PRO A 293 -11.00 29.68 -16.91
CA PRO A 293 -10.76 29.52 -15.47
C PRO A 293 -9.29 29.73 -15.05
N SER A 294 -8.99 30.68 -14.14
CA SER A 294 -7.60 31.00 -13.74
C SER A 294 -7.23 30.55 -12.32
N ALA A 295 -5.91 30.53 -12.05
CA ALA A 295 -5.40 30.55 -10.69
C ALA A 295 -5.88 31.82 -9.98
N TYR A 296 -6.23 31.71 -8.69
CA TYR A 296 -6.80 32.82 -7.96
C TYR A 296 -5.76 33.93 -7.72
N GLY A 297 -6.07 35.11 -8.23
CA GLY A 297 -5.39 36.35 -7.92
C GLY A 297 -6.40 37.47 -7.72
N GLU A 298 -5.94 38.54 -7.09
CA GLU A 298 -6.74 39.74 -6.85
C GLU A 298 -5.99 40.96 -7.36
N ILE A 299 -6.67 41.82 -8.10
CA ILE A 299 -6.18 43.17 -8.40
C ILE A 299 -6.65 44.10 -7.28
N THR A 300 -5.73 44.92 -6.75
CA THR A 300 -6.05 45.91 -5.72
C THR A 300 -7.02 46.97 -6.24
N LYS A 301 -7.72 47.67 -5.33
CA LYS A 301 -8.77 48.64 -5.70
C LYS A 301 -8.27 49.81 -6.54
N ASP A 302 -7.01 50.18 -6.36
CA ASP A 302 -6.30 51.20 -7.15
C ASP A 302 -5.88 50.70 -8.54
N LYS A 303 -6.04 49.40 -8.81
CA LYS A 303 -5.62 48.68 -10.01
C LYS A 303 -4.12 48.60 -10.23
N LYS A 304 -3.31 49.00 -9.24
CA LYS A 304 -1.86 49.11 -9.37
C LYS A 304 -1.10 47.87 -8.94
N HIS A 305 -1.75 46.92 -8.28
CA HIS A 305 -1.06 45.78 -7.72
C HIS A 305 -1.83 44.47 -7.98
N LEU A 306 -1.08 43.42 -8.32
CA LEU A 306 -1.58 42.06 -8.47
C LEU A 306 -1.15 41.23 -7.26
N LYS A 307 -2.09 40.71 -6.48
CA LYS A 307 -1.86 39.65 -5.49
C LYS A 307 -2.10 38.30 -6.10
N LEU A 308 -1.05 37.50 -6.27
CA LEU A 308 -1.17 36.10 -6.66
C LEU A 308 -1.09 35.21 -5.42
N TYR A 309 -2.11 34.38 -5.23
CA TYR A 309 -2.20 33.50 -4.06
C TYR A 309 -1.68 32.10 -4.39
N HIS A 310 -1.09 31.44 -3.40
CA HIS A 310 -0.68 30.04 -3.48
C HIS A 310 -0.94 29.33 -2.15
N CYS A 311 -1.11 28.03 -2.23
CA CYS A 311 -1.32 27.14 -1.09
C CYS A 311 -0.06 26.35 -0.83
N TYR A 312 0.57 26.58 0.31
CA TYR A 312 1.68 25.78 0.82
C TYR A 312 1.14 24.56 1.54
N TYR A 313 1.60 23.37 1.17
CA TYR A 313 1.22 22.10 1.77
C TYR A 313 2.41 21.51 2.53
N GLU A 314 2.28 21.45 3.84
CA GLU A 314 3.24 20.82 4.73
C GLU A 314 2.75 19.41 5.09
N PRO A 315 3.57 18.37 4.92
CA PRO A 315 3.21 17.01 5.32
C PRO A 315 2.87 16.94 6.81
N ILE A 316 1.78 16.26 7.16
CA ILE A 316 1.49 15.92 8.55
C ILE A 316 2.24 14.61 8.86
N PRO A 317 3.10 14.59 9.90
CA PRO A 317 3.70 13.36 10.39
C PRO A 317 2.63 12.29 10.64
N SER A 318 2.71 11.19 9.91
CA SER A 318 1.72 10.11 9.98
C SER A 318 2.39 8.75 9.83
N CYS A 319 1.98 7.81 10.66
CA CYS A 319 2.51 6.44 10.67
C CYS A 319 1.98 5.56 9.53
N GLY A 320 1.06 6.10 8.72
CA GLY A 320 0.41 5.43 7.61
C GLY A 320 -0.56 4.30 8.02
N VAL A 321 -1.23 3.68 7.05
CA VAL A 321 -2.12 2.54 7.30
C VAL A 321 -1.25 1.38 7.78
N PRO A 322 -1.56 0.79 8.95
CA PRO A 322 -0.89 -0.41 9.42
C PRO A 322 -1.01 -1.54 8.39
N THR A 323 0.09 -2.19 8.04
CA THR A 323 0.07 -3.24 7.02
C THR A 323 0.00 -4.60 7.68
N PHE A 324 -1.20 -4.95 8.14
CA PHE A 324 -1.46 -6.27 8.68
C PHE A 324 -1.77 -7.27 7.57
N GLY A 325 -1.24 -8.49 7.72
CA GLY A 325 -1.72 -9.65 6.99
C GLY A 325 -3.16 -9.93 7.38
N SER A 326 -4.10 -9.63 6.49
CA SER A 326 -5.50 -10.07 6.52
C SER A 326 -6.17 -10.04 7.91
N ASN A 327 -6.80 -8.91 8.21
CA ASN A 327 -8.20 -8.83 8.68
C ASN A 327 -8.51 -8.02 9.97
N SER A 328 -7.77 -6.97 10.33
CA SER A 328 -8.11 -6.21 11.55
C SER A 328 -7.82 -4.71 11.47
N ILE A 329 -8.53 -3.97 10.63
CA ILE A 329 -8.56 -2.49 10.71
C ILE A 329 -9.96 -1.97 10.39
N ASP A 330 -10.41 -0.98 11.16
CA ASP A 330 -11.59 -0.16 10.87
C ASP A 330 -11.41 0.56 9.53
N TYR A 331 -12.17 0.14 8.51
CA TYR A 331 -12.02 0.56 7.11
C TYR A 331 -12.28 2.05 6.84
N ASN A 332 -12.73 2.82 7.84
CA ASN A 332 -13.20 4.19 7.63
C ASN A 332 -12.18 5.28 7.99
N GLN A 333 -10.97 4.92 8.42
CA GLN A 333 -9.94 5.89 8.79
C GLN A 333 -8.77 5.89 7.80
N SER A 334 -8.55 7.04 7.17
CA SER A 334 -7.47 7.26 6.19
C SER A 334 -6.30 8.07 6.74
N GLU A 335 -6.40 8.55 7.99
CA GLU A 335 -5.44 9.45 8.62
C GLU A 335 -5.04 8.93 10.00
N PHE A 336 -3.76 8.59 10.14
CA PHE A 336 -3.15 8.05 11.36
C PHE A 336 -2.04 9.00 11.80
N ASN A 337 -2.43 10.14 12.35
CA ASN A 337 -1.50 11.18 12.78
C ASN A 337 -0.82 10.79 14.10
N VAL A 338 0.30 11.42 14.42
CA VAL A 338 0.99 11.23 15.71
C VAL A 338 0.01 11.35 16.89
N GLY A 339 0.06 10.40 17.82
CA GLY A 339 -0.83 10.24 18.96
C GLY A 339 -2.09 9.41 18.69
N HIS A 340 -2.37 9.06 17.44
CA HIS A 340 -3.51 8.23 17.08
C HIS A 340 -3.36 6.80 17.63
N LYS A 341 -4.42 6.27 18.26
CA LYS A 341 -4.46 4.92 18.82
C LYS A 341 -5.26 3.99 17.91
N LEU A 342 -4.73 2.82 17.59
CA LEU A 342 -5.44 1.83 16.79
C LEU A 342 -6.47 1.09 17.63
N ASN A 343 -7.69 1.00 17.09
CA ASN A 343 -8.71 0.09 17.60
C ASN A 343 -8.74 -1.15 16.72
N TYR A 344 -8.35 -2.28 17.29
CA TYR A 344 -8.29 -3.55 16.60
C TYR A 344 -9.60 -4.32 16.73
N ALA A 345 -10.10 -4.81 15.61
CA ALA A 345 -11.24 -5.70 15.57
C ALA A 345 -10.92 -6.91 14.67
N CYS A 346 -10.93 -8.11 15.24
CA CYS A 346 -10.78 -9.34 14.47
C CYS A 346 -12.09 -9.73 13.75
N PRO A 347 -12.01 -10.48 12.64
CA PRO A 347 -13.20 -11.00 11.97
C PRO A 347 -13.92 -12.01 12.85
N ARG A 348 -15.17 -12.29 12.48
CA ARG A 348 -15.93 -13.36 13.11
C ARG A 348 -15.18 -14.69 13.02
N GLY A 349 -15.09 -15.42 14.12
CA GLY A 349 -14.35 -16.67 14.23
C GLY A 349 -12.89 -16.50 14.69
N PHE A 350 -12.45 -15.27 14.92
CA PHE A 350 -11.12 -14.97 15.47
C PHE A 350 -11.22 -14.10 16.73
N SER A 351 -10.22 -14.20 17.60
CA SER A 351 -10.07 -13.38 18.80
C SER A 351 -8.73 -12.64 18.78
N ASN A 352 -8.70 -11.46 19.40
CA ASN A 352 -7.46 -10.70 19.56
C ASN A 352 -6.47 -11.52 20.41
N ALA A 353 -5.23 -11.67 19.95
CA ALA A 353 -4.17 -12.32 20.72
C ALA A 353 -3.62 -11.43 21.87
N GLY A 354 -4.08 -10.17 21.99
CA GLY A 354 -3.72 -9.26 23.09
C GLY A 354 -4.44 -7.89 23.04
N ASP A 355 -4.22 -7.08 24.08
CA ASP A 355 -4.60 -5.66 24.13
C ASP A 355 -3.52 -4.82 23.44
N SER A 356 -3.67 -4.50 22.17
CA SER A 356 -2.76 -3.56 21.50
C SER A 356 -3.18 -2.11 21.75
N ASN A 357 -2.35 -1.40 22.50
CA ASN A 357 -2.39 0.07 22.65
C ASN A 357 -1.49 0.74 21.61
N ASP A 358 -1.55 0.30 20.35
CA ASP A 358 -0.63 0.84 19.35
C ASP A 358 -0.91 2.31 19.09
N VAL A 359 0.13 3.12 19.29
CA VAL A 359 0.07 4.57 19.12
C VAL A 359 0.99 4.95 17.97
N CYS A 360 0.53 5.86 17.12
CA CYS A 360 1.38 6.51 16.15
C CYS A 360 2.36 7.44 16.89
N LEU A 361 3.65 7.12 16.87
CA LEU A 361 4.68 7.86 17.58
C LEU A 361 5.15 9.09 16.79
N VAL A 362 5.84 10.00 17.47
CA VAL A 362 6.34 11.26 16.89
C VAL A 362 7.34 10.99 15.76
N GLU A 363 7.99 9.83 15.80
CA GLU A 363 8.93 9.32 14.81
C GLU A 363 8.24 8.72 13.56
N GLU A 364 6.94 8.98 13.37
CA GLU A 364 6.15 8.50 12.22
C GLU A 364 6.12 6.97 12.10
N MET A 365 6.18 6.29 13.25
CA MET A 365 6.17 4.84 13.37
C MET A 365 5.14 4.39 14.40
N TRP A 366 4.54 3.23 14.16
CA TRP A 366 3.68 2.58 15.15
C TRP A 366 4.52 1.98 16.29
N SER A 367 4.01 2.03 17.52
CA SER A 367 4.74 1.61 18.72
C SER A 367 5.21 0.15 18.73
N SER A 368 4.42 -0.80 18.25
CA SER A 368 4.91 -2.19 18.07
C SER A 368 4.21 -2.96 16.95
N LEU A 369 2.92 -2.69 16.68
CA LEU A 369 2.10 -3.45 15.72
C LEU A 369 1.96 -4.95 16.07
N GLU A 370 2.41 -5.37 17.25
CA GLU A 370 2.49 -6.79 17.62
C GLU A 370 1.15 -7.38 18.07
N GLY A 371 0.22 -6.56 18.58
CA GLY A 371 -1.06 -7.04 19.10
C GLY A 371 -2.19 -7.18 18.07
N ALA A 372 -1.91 -6.94 16.79
CA ALA A 372 -2.89 -7.06 15.71
C ALA A 372 -3.13 -8.49 15.21
N ASN A 373 -2.47 -9.48 15.82
CA ASN A 373 -2.62 -10.87 15.43
C ASN A 373 -3.96 -11.41 15.90
N CYS A 374 -4.78 -11.82 14.93
CA CYS A 374 -6.03 -12.51 15.16
C CYS A 374 -5.76 -14.02 15.24
N GLU A 375 -6.05 -14.61 16.40
CA GLU A 375 -5.98 -16.06 16.57
C GLU A 375 -7.32 -16.70 16.25
N ASP A 376 -7.25 -17.84 15.56
CA ASP A 376 -8.43 -18.65 15.24
C ASP A 376 -9.10 -19.16 16.51
N ILE A 377 -10.40 -18.89 16.66
CA ILE A 377 -11.17 -19.44 17.78
C ILE A 377 -11.52 -20.87 17.43
N ASN A 378 -10.92 -21.83 18.14
CA ASN A 378 -11.33 -23.21 18.00
C ASN A 378 -12.69 -23.46 18.70
N GLU A 379 -13.78 -23.35 17.95
CA GLU A 379 -15.13 -23.45 18.50
C GLU A 379 -15.45 -24.86 19.00
N CYS A 380 -14.72 -25.89 18.53
CA CYS A 380 -14.88 -27.28 18.97
C CYS A 380 -14.42 -27.50 20.41
N VAL A 381 -13.48 -26.70 20.91
CA VAL A 381 -12.98 -26.76 22.29
C VAL A 381 -13.44 -25.59 23.15
N SER A 382 -14.03 -24.55 22.54
CA SER A 382 -14.54 -23.39 23.26
C SER A 382 -15.62 -23.77 24.30
N LYS A 383 -15.46 -23.21 25.50
CA LYS A 383 -16.43 -23.34 26.61
C LYS A 383 -17.40 -22.15 26.69
N ASN A 384 -17.13 -21.07 25.99
CA ASN A 384 -17.97 -19.88 26.00
C ASN A 384 -19.22 -20.14 25.13
N GLN A 385 -20.41 -19.93 25.67
CA GLN A 385 -21.67 -20.21 24.97
C GLN A 385 -21.83 -19.44 23.65
N VAL A 386 -21.19 -18.26 23.53
CA VAL A 386 -21.27 -17.43 22.32
C VAL A 386 -20.39 -17.98 21.19
N THR A 387 -19.24 -18.56 21.52
CA THR A 387 -18.25 -19.03 20.53
C THR A 387 -18.16 -20.55 20.43
N ARG A 388 -19.01 -21.29 21.14
CA ARG A 388 -19.03 -22.76 21.10
C ARG A 388 -19.73 -23.26 19.83
N HIS A 389 -19.22 -24.38 19.30
CA HIS A 389 -19.82 -25.06 18.17
C HIS A 389 -21.28 -25.47 18.41
N GLN A 390 -22.09 -25.46 17.34
CA GLN A 390 -23.52 -25.84 17.35
C GLN A 390 -23.75 -27.19 16.64
N CYS A 391 -22.76 -28.08 16.65
CA CYS A 391 -22.88 -29.41 16.04
C CYS A 391 -23.93 -30.25 16.77
N HIS A 392 -24.60 -31.12 16.01
CA HIS A 392 -25.54 -32.08 16.58
C HIS A 392 -24.83 -32.99 17.59
N ARG A 393 -25.55 -33.48 18.61
CA ARG A 393 -24.99 -34.43 19.61
C ARG A 393 -24.46 -35.74 18.99
N LYS A 394 -24.88 -36.04 17.76
CA LYS A 394 -24.45 -37.21 16.96
C LYS A 394 -23.53 -36.82 15.80
N ALA A 395 -22.84 -35.69 15.92
CA ALA A 395 -21.86 -35.20 14.96
C ALA A 395 -20.54 -34.87 15.65
N ASN A 396 -19.45 -35.04 14.91
CA ASN A 396 -18.13 -34.58 15.29
C ASN A 396 -17.89 -33.16 14.75
N CYS A 397 -17.28 -32.32 15.58
CA CYS A 397 -16.84 -30.98 15.21
C CYS A 397 -15.42 -31.02 14.66
N TYR A 398 -15.16 -30.26 13.59
CA TYR A 398 -13.85 -30.08 13.00
C TYR A 398 -13.59 -28.59 12.85
N ASN A 399 -12.53 -28.12 13.52
CA ASN A 399 -12.12 -26.73 13.47
C ASN A 399 -11.59 -26.35 12.08
N THR A 400 -11.83 -25.12 11.66
CA THR A 400 -11.33 -24.53 10.42
C THR A 400 -10.97 -23.07 10.65
N PRO A 401 -10.01 -22.48 9.93
CA PRO A 401 -9.72 -21.06 10.12
C PRO A 401 -10.97 -20.17 9.95
N GLY A 402 -11.33 -19.44 10.99
CA GLY A 402 -12.48 -18.54 11.09
C GLY A 402 -13.84 -19.22 11.26
N SER A 403 -13.90 -20.56 11.41
CA SER A 403 -15.16 -21.28 11.56
C SER A 403 -15.01 -22.73 12.00
N TYR A 404 -16.09 -23.49 11.96
CA TYR A 404 -16.06 -24.93 12.16
C TYR A 404 -17.04 -25.64 11.23
N ARG A 405 -16.75 -26.90 10.91
CA ARG A 405 -17.66 -27.80 10.22
C ARG A 405 -18.07 -28.95 11.11
N CYS A 406 -19.32 -29.38 10.97
CA CYS A 406 -19.86 -30.53 11.68
C CYS A 406 -20.05 -31.68 10.69
N LYS A 407 -19.66 -32.90 11.07
CA LYS A 407 -19.93 -34.11 10.28
C LYS A 407 -20.69 -35.11 11.14
N CYS A 408 -21.81 -35.62 10.65
CA CYS A 408 -22.55 -36.66 11.36
C CYS A 408 -21.67 -37.90 11.57
N ASN A 409 -21.84 -38.54 12.72
CA ASN A 409 -21.11 -39.76 13.06
C ASN A 409 -21.55 -40.90 12.13
N PRO A 410 -20.69 -41.92 11.90
CA PRO A 410 -21.11 -43.14 11.20
C PRO A 410 -22.38 -43.70 11.87
N GLY A 411 -23.43 -44.01 11.10
CA GLY A 411 -24.77 -44.17 11.69
C GLY A 411 -25.82 -43.19 11.16
N TRP A 412 -25.37 -41.98 10.85
CA TRP A 412 -26.22 -40.79 10.83
C TRP A 412 -25.99 -39.98 9.57
N GLN A 413 -27.07 -39.47 8.98
CA GLN A 413 -27.04 -38.58 7.82
C GLN A 413 -27.62 -37.21 8.16
N GLY A 414 -27.24 -36.20 7.39
CA GLY A 414 -27.65 -34.82 7.57
C GLY A 414 -26.49 -33.84 7.37
N ASN A 415 -26.69 -32.59 7.79
CA ASN A 415 -25.73 -31.50 7.58
C ASN A 415 -24.74 -31.29 8.75
N GLY A 416 -24.68 -32.25 9.69
CA GLY A 416 -23.83 -32.18 10.88
C GLY A 416 -24.39 -31.31 12.02
N ARG A 417 -25.26 -30.33 11.74
CA ARG A 417 -26.03 -29.60 12.75
C ARG A 417 -27.34 -30.30 13.11
N ASN A 418 -27.94 -30.96 12.13
CA ASN A 418 -29.05 -31.89 12.28
C ASN A 418 -28.61 -33.22 11.71
N CYS A 419 -28.54 -34.25 12.57
CA CYS A 419 -28.22 -35.60 12.15
C CYS A 419 -29.38 -36.52 12.53
N TYR A 420 -29.88 -37.27 11.56
CA TYR A 420 -30.93 -38.27 11.73
C TYR A 420 -30.36 -39.65 11.39
N PHE A 421 -30.94 -40.67 12.02
CA PHE A 421 -30.50 -42.04 11.83
C PHE A 421 -30.83 -42.51 10.41
N THR A 422 -29.89 -43.21 9.76
CA THR A 422 -30.11 -43.74 8.42
C THR A 422 -30.66 -45.15 8.50
N ASN A 423 -31.95 -45.32 8.18
CA ASN A 423 -32.56 -46.64 8.09
C ASN A 423 -32.11 -47.34 6.81
N CYS A 424 -31.92 -48.66 6.87
CA CYS A 424 -31.72 -49.44 5.65
C CYS A 424 -33.02 -49.47 4.85
N THR A 425 -32.90 -49.32 3.54
CA THR A 425 -34.02 -49.51 2.62
C THR A 425 -34.19 -51.00 2.30
N ARG A 426 -35.37 -51.40 1.82
CA ARG A 426 -35.60 -52.79 1.41
C ARG A 426 -34.58 -53.19 0.34
N PRO A 427 -33.74 -54.22 0.59
CA PRO A 427 -32.81 -54.74 -0.41
C PRO A 427 -33.55 -55.16 -1.69
N LYS A 428 -32.88 -55.02 -2.83
CA LYS A 428 -33.41 -55.47 -4.11
C LYS A 428 -33.60 -57.00 -4.11
N PRO A 429 -34.57 -57.54 -4.86
CA PRO A 429 -34.71 -58.98 -5.04
C PRO A 429 -33.40 -59.62 -5.54
N ILE A 430 -33.07 -60.80 -5.02
CA ILE A 430 -31.89 -61.57 -5.42
C ILE A 430 -32.30 -62.59 -6.48
N ALA A 431 -31.44 -62.78 -7.50
CA ALA A 431 -31.69 -63.78 -8.53
C ALA A 431 -31.72 -65.19 -7.91
N ASN A 432 -32.70 -65.99 -8.32
CA ASN A 432 -32.80 -67.42 -7.99
C ASN A 432 -32.96 -67.74 -6.49
N GLY A 433 -33.48 -66.78 -5.72
CA GLY A 433 -33.79 -66.95 -4.31
C GLY A 433 -34.80 -65.93 -3.81
N GLU A 434 -35.20 -66.07 -2.56
CA GLU A 434 -36.10 -65.16 -1.86
C GLU A 434 -35.43 -64.58 -0.61
N LEU A 435 -35.69 -63.30 -0.36
CA LEU A 435 -35.32 -62.63 0.88
C LEU A 435 -36.49 -62.71 1.86
N ARG A 436 -36.24 -63.25 3.04
CA ARG A 436 -37.20 -63.33 4.15
C ARG A 436 -36.91 -62.21 5.14
N PHE A 437 -37.93 -61.37 5.34
CA PHE A 437 -37.90 -60.22 6.23
C PHE A 437 -38.57 -60.56 7.56
N SER A 438 -38.06 -60.03 8.66
CA SER A 438 -38.68 -60.14 9.99
C SER A 438 -39.94 -59.28 10.14
N SER A 439 -40.12 -58.27 9.28
CA SER A 439 -41.30 -57.38 9.26
C SER A 439 -41.61 -56.88 7.84
N ASP A 440 -42.86 -56.45 7.62
CA ASP A 440 -43.33 -55.85 6.35
C ASP A 440 -42.99 -54.35 6.21
N SER A 441 -42.15 -53.81 7.10
CA SER A 441 -41.74 -52.41 7.06
C SER A 441 -40.96 -52.08 5.78
N ARG A 442 -41.14 -50.87 5.25
CA ARG A 442 -40.34 -50.35 4.13
C ARG A 442 -38.98 -49.81 4.57
N THR A 443 -38.77 -49.64 5.87
CA THR A 443 -37.55 -49.11 6.49
C THR A 443 -37.11 -50.02 7.63
N PHE A 444 -35.83 -50.38 7.64
CA PHE A 444 -35.23 -51.31 8.60
C PHE A 444 -34.28 -50.55 9.53
N LEU A 445 -34.37 -50.84 10.83
CA LEU A 445 -33.55 -50.24 11.89
C LEU A 445 -32.20 -50.96 12.01
N LEU A 446 -31.28 -50.36 12.78
CA LEU A 446 -29.98 -50.96 13.08
C LEU A 446 -30.15 -52.38 13.64
N ASN A 447 -29.36 -53.33 13.12
CA ASN A 447 -29.38 -54.74 13.49
C ASN A 447 -30.61 -55.54 13.02
N ASP A 448 -31.55 -54.93 12.29
CA ASP A 448 -32.58 -55.71 11.59
C ASP A 448 -31.91 -56.67 10.60
N GLN A 449 -32.47 -57.86 10.47
CA GLN A 449 -31.87 -58.95 9.70
C GLN A 449 -32.80 -59.41 8.58
N VAL A 450 -32.18 -59.77 7.46
CA VAL A 450 -32.84 -60.43 6.34
C VAL A 450 -32.13 -61.73 6.05
N SER A 451 -32.90 -62.79 5.82
CA SER A 451 -32.36 -64.11 5.51
C SER A 451 -32.59 -64.46 4.04
N LEU A 452 -31.55 -64.96 3.38
CA LEU A 452 -31.59 -65.45 2.01
C LEU A 452 -31.91 -66.95 2.00
N LYS A 453 -32.93 -67.32 1.24
CA LYS A 453 -33.26 -68.71 0.92
C LYS A 453 -33.24 -68.90 -0.59
N CYS A 454 -32.38 -69.79 -1.08
CA CYS A 454 -32.32 -70.12 -2.50
C CYS A 454 -33.48 -71.02 -2.92
N TYR A 455 -33.86 -70.95 -4.20
CA TYR A 455 -34.82 -71.88 -4.78
C TYR A 455 -34.26 -73.32 -4.82
N PRO A 456 -35.12 -74.35 -4.89
CA PRO A 456 -34.69 -75.76 -4.76
C PRO A 456 -33.53 -76.18 -5.66
N GLU A 457 -33.39 -75.61 -6.86
CA GLU A 457 -32.32 -75.93 -7.83
C GLU A 457 -30.98 -75.25 -7.55
N TYR A 458 -30.95 -74.35 -6.57
CA TYR A 458 -29.80 -73.48 -6.32
C TYR A 458 -29.20 -73.75 -4.95
N LEU A 459 -27.88 -73.67 -4.87
CA LEU A 459 -27.10 -73.75 -3.66
C LEU A 459 -26.73 -72.35 -3.18
N LEU A 460 -26.86 -72.11 -1.88
CA LEU A 460 -26.38 -70.88 -1.26
C LEU A 460 -24.86 -70.90 -1.15
N ILE A 461 -24.22 -69.86 -1.67
CA ILE A 461 -22.78 -69.61 -1.53
C ILE A 461 -22.57 -68.29 -0.76
N GLY A 462 -21.94 -68.38 0.40
CA GLY A 462 -21.68 -67.23 1.30
C GLY A 462 -22.68 -67.13 2.46
N ASN A 463 -22.83 -65.92 3.02
CA ASN A 463 -23.67 -65.68 4.19
C ASN A 463 -25.17 -65.79 3.86
N ASN A 464 -25.94 -66.48 4.70
CA ASN A 464 -27.40 -66.58 4.56
C ASN A 464 -28.16 -65.45 5.26
N VAL A 465 -27.49 -64.62 6.06
CA VAL A 465 -28.09 -63.51 6.78
C VAL A 465 -27.33 -62.23 6.45
N SER A 466 -28.08 -61.18 6.15
CA SER A 466 -27.55 -59.81 6.10
C SER A 466 -28.19 -58.96 7.18
N VAL A 467 -27.37 -58.15 7.83
CA VAL A 467 -27.72 -57.28 8.94
C VAL A 467 -27.64 -55.83 8.49
N CYS A 468 -28.63 -55.02 8.82
CA CYS A 468 -28.59 -53.57 8.60
C CYS A 468 -27.52 -52.94 9.50
N GLN A 469 -26.52 -52.33 8.87
CA GLN A 469 -25.35 -51.73 9.53
C GLN A 469 -25.58 -50.23 9.80
N GLY A 470 -24.71 -49.64 10.62
CA GLY A 470 -24.80 -48.23 11.01
C GLY A 470 -24.83 -47.28 9.82
N GLU A 471 -24.18 -47.58 8.71
CA GLU A 471 -24.13 -46.66 7.56
C GLU A 471 -25.40 -46.66 6.70
N GLY A 472 -26.46 -47.34 7.13
CA GLY A 472 -27.69 -47.52 6.34
C GLY A 472 -27.53 -48.50 5.18
N THR A 473 -26.49 -49.33 5.24
CA THR A 473 -26.14 -50.36 4.26
C THR A 473 -26.34 -51.76 4.86
N TRP A 474 -26.64 -52.72 4.00
CA TRP A 474 -26.74 -54.12 4.38
C TRP A 474 -25.36 -54.76 4.37
N SER A 475 -25.03 -55.57 5.38
CA SER A 475 -23.79 -56.35 5.40
C SER A 475 -23.73 -57.32 4.20
N GLN A 476 -22.54 -57.78 3.82
CA GLN A 476 -22.37 -58.66 2.66
C GLN A 476 -23.24 -59.93 2.74
N LEU A 477 -24.11 -60.11 1.74
CA LEU A 477 -25.04 -61.24 1.60
C LEU A 477 -24.54 -62.21 0.53
N GLY A 478 -24.78 -63.51 0.73
CA GLY A 478 -24.43 -64.57 -0.22
C GLY A 478 -25.23 -64.54 -1.52
N SER A 479 -24.97 -65.49 -2.39
CA SER A 479 -25.63 -65.63 -3.70
C SER A 479 -26.14 -67.07 -3.92
N CYS A 480 -27.12 -67.21 -4.79
CA CYS A 480 -27.70 -68.51 -5.17
C CYS A 480 -27.12 -68.95 -6.51
N GLN A 481 -26.36 -70.05 -6.52
CA GLN A 481 -25.72 -70.61 -7.71
C GLN A 481 -26.35 -71.95 -8.09
N CYS A 482 -26.40 -72.27 -9.38
CA CYS A 482 -27.03 -73.50 -9.83
C CYS A 482 -26.31 -74.73 -9.25
N LYS A 483 -27.09 -75.72 -8.80
CA LYS A 483 -26.54 -76.99 -8.32
C LYS A 483 -25.88 -77.76 -9.46
N SER A 484 -24.90 -78.60 -9.12
CA SER A 484 -24.25 -79.44 -10.12
C SER A 484 -25.22 -80.47 -10.73
N PRO A 485 -24.97 -80.96 -11.96
CA PRO A 485 -25.85 -81.96 -12.61
C PRO A 485 -26.09 -83.22 -11.76
N LEU A 486 -25.08 -83.65 -11.00
CA LEU A 486 -25.18 -84.78 -10.06
C LEU A 486 -26.17 -84.48 -8.92
N GLN A 487 -26.13 -83.27 -8.36
CA GLN A 487 -27.02 -82.84 -7.27
C GLN A 487 -28.46 -82.65 -7.72
N LEU A 488 -28.67 -82.15 -8.95
CA LEU A 488 -30.00 -82.01 -9.55
C LEU A 488 -30.66 -83.38 -9.80
N THR A 489 -29.87 -84.37 -10.24
CA THR A 489 -30.35 -85.74 -10.48
C THR A 489 -30.84 -86.41 -9.20
N ILE A 490 -30.17 -86.15 -8.06
CA ILE A 490 -30.55 -86.68 -6.73
C ILE A 490 -31.88 -86.08 -6.24
N LEU A 491 -32.22 -84.86 -6.65
CA LEU A 491 -33.47 -84.20 -6.29
C LEU A 491 -34.66 -84.62 -7.19
N GLY A 492 -34.46 -85.60 -8.07
CA GLY A 492 -35.50 -86.14 -8.95
C GLY A 492 -35.66 -85.40 -10.28
N TYR A 493 -34.76 -84.46 -10.60
CA TYR A 493 -34.79 -83.74 -11.87
C TYR A 493 -34.07 -84.56 -12.95
N SER A 494 -34.80 -84.92 -14.01
CA SER A 494 -34.26 -85.70 -15.14
C SER A 494 -33.93 -84.81 -16.33
N ARG A 495 -32.98 -85.24 -17.19
CA ARG A 495 -32.62 -84.57 -18.45
C ARG A 495 -33.79 -84.41 -19.45
N ASN A 496 -34.95 -85.02 -19.21
CA ASN A 496 -36.15 -84.93 -20.05
C ASN A 496 -37.16 -83.86 -19.58
N SER A 497 -36.75 -82.94 -18.70
CA SER A 497 -37.55 -81.75 -18.35
C SER A 497 -37.79 -80.87 -19.59
N LEU A 498 -39.06 -80.55 -19.89
CA LEU A 498 -39.47 -79.64 -20.97
C LEU A 498 -39.07 -78.16 -20.73
N TYR A 499 -38.54 -77.85 -19.54
CA TYR A 499 -38.08 -76.52 -19.17
C TYR A 499 -36.58 -76.56 -18.85
N PRO A 500 -35.79 -75.55 -19.26
CA PRO A 500 -34.42 -75.43 -18.81
C PRO A 500 -34.43 -75.36 -17.28
N LEU A 501 -33.78 -76.33 -16.64
CA LEU A 501 -33.30 -76.14 -15.28
C LEU A 501 -32.23 -75.05 -15.32
N CYS A 502 -31.90 -74.49 -14.16
CA CYS A 502 -30.71 -73.68 -14.07
C CYS A 502 -29.51 -74.41 -14.72
#